data_AF-A0A3Q3JW08-F1
#
_entry.id   AF-A0A3Q3JW08-F1
#
_cell.length_a   1.000
_cell.length_b   1.000
_cell.length_c   1.000
_cell.angle_alpha   90.00
_cell.angle_beta   90.00
_cell.angle_gamma   90.00
#
_symmetry.space_group_name_H-M   'P 1'
#
loop_
_entity.id
_entity.type
_entity.pdbx_description
1 polymer ?
#
loop_
_entity_poly.entity_id
_entity_poly.type
_entity_poly.pdbx_seq_one_letter_code
_entity_poly.pdbx_strand_id
1 'polypeptide(L)'
;LKRPPQMVEERLVSHLLSPEHYNKLIRPAVNNSEQVTIYIQVSLAQLISVNEREQIMTTNCWLNQVWHDYRLMWNPEEYEGIKKIRLPTQHIWLPDIILYNNADGTYEVSYYSNAVISNNGEVYWLPPAIYKSACKIEVRDFPFDQQNCTLKFRSWTYDHTEIDLILLSDFASRDDFKPSGEWDIVSLPGRKNEDPNDIKYLDITYDFIIKRKPLFYTINLIIPCILITSLAILVFYLPSDCGEKMTLCISVLLALTVFLLLISKIVPPTSLAVPLIGKYLMFTMVLVTFSIVTSVCVLNVHHRSPSTHTMPPWVKRVFLYQLPSYLFMRRPGSSNIRDKFRKKHQKRPYSDQKLRGVDGGSHAGMADSSSSFFVNEESAKCYGWKIRNLPENTEFRKRMTLKSNIDLEDAIDGVCYIAEKMKSEDDDEGIIEDWKYVAMVIDRLFLWVFVCVCVVGTVGLFMQPLFHSYNTPIIDDMKHN
;
A
#
# COMPACT_ATOMS: atom_id res chain seq x y z
N LEU A 1 -70.87 -14.42 44.67
CA LEU A 1 -70.14 -13.64 43.63
C LEU A 1 -70.14 -14.44 42.34
N LYS A 2 -70.98 -14.09 41.35
CA LYS A 2 -70.91 -14.68 40.00
C LYS A 2 -69.62 -14.18 39.36
N ARG A 3 -68.75 -15.10 38.90
CA ARG A 3 -67.61 -14.72 38.06
C ARG A 3 -68.15 -13.91 36.87
N PRO A 4 -67.50 -12.81 36.47
CA PRO A 4 -67.88 -12.12 35.24
C PRO A 4 -67.88 -13.11 34.08
N PRO A 5 -68.73 -12.91 33.05
CA PRO A 5 -68.70 -13.76 31.86
C PRO A 5 -67.27 -13.76 31.30
N GLN A 6 -66.66 -14.95 31.23
CA GLN A 6 -65.33 -15.10 30.62
C GLN A 6 -65.38 -14.53 29.21
N MET A 7 -64.35 -13.75 28.84
CA MET A 7 -64.23 -13.27 27.47
C MET A 7 -64.19 -14.47 26.53
N VAL A 8 -64.87 -14.38 25.38
CA VAL A 8 -64.98 -15.50 24.43
C VAL A 8 -63.61 -15.97 23.93
N GLU A 9 -62.65 -15.04 23.80
CA GLU A 9 -61.24 -15.35 23.52
C GLU A 9 -60.60 -16.19 24.64
N GLU A 10 -60.84 -15.87 25.92
CA GLU A 10 -60.32 -16.65 27.05
C GLU A 10 -60.88 -18.08 27.05
N ARG A 11 -62.18 -18.23 26.73
CA ARG A 11 -62.82 -19.54 26.56
C ARG A 11 -62.22 -20.34 25.39
N LEU A 12 -61.90 -19.67 24.28
CA LEU A 12 -61.26 -20.30 23.13
C LEU A 12 -59.84 -20.76 23.47
N VAL A 13 -59.03 -19.88 24.06
CA VAL A 13 -57.64 -20.18 24.41
C VAL A 13 -57.57 -21.31 25.44
N SER A 14 -58.43 -21.30 26.45
CA SER A 14 -58.49 -22.37 27.46
C SER A 14 -58.92 -23.72 26.88
N HIS A 15 -59.80 -23.72 25.87
CA HIS A 15 -60.16 -24.94 25.14
C HIS A 15 -59.00 -25.48 24.29
N LEU A 16 -58.38 -24.61 23.47
CA LEU A 16 -57.30 -24.97 22.55
C LEU A 16 -56.04 -25.44 23.28
N LEU A 17 -55.66 -24.79 24.38
CA LEU A 17 -54.44 -25.11 25.15
C LEU A 17 -54.73 -26.02 26.36
N SER A 18 -55.89 -26.68 26.39
CA SER A 18 -56.20 -27.62 27.45
C SER A 18 -55.17 -28.77 27.48
N PRO A 19 -54.68 -29.20 28.65
CA PRO A 19 -53.66 -30.25 28.75
C PRO A 19 -54.09 -31.61 28.17
N GLU A 20 -55.40 -31.85 28.06
CA GLU A 20 -55.98 -33.06 27.48
C GLU A 20 -55.91 -33.04 25.94
N HIS A 21 -55.93 -31.85 25.33
CA HIS A 21 -55.99 -31.67 23.87
C HIS A 21 -54.63 -31.32 23.25
N TYR A 22 -53.81 -30.52 23.95
CA TYR A 22 -52.59 -29.94 23.38
C TYR A 22 -51.33 -30.29 24.15
N ASN A 23 -50.40 -30.96 23.47
CA ASN A 23 -49.06 -31.20 23.96
C ASN A 23 -48.03 -30.57 23.02
N LYS A 24 -47.38 -29.50 23.50
CA LYS A 24 -46.39 -28.72 22.75
C LYS A 24 -45.10 -29.49 22.39
N LEU A 25 -44.81 -30.60 23.06
CA LEU A 25 -43.60 -31.39 22.81
C LEU A 25 -43.75 -32.30 21.57
N ILE A 26 -44.98 -32.47 21.08
CA ILE A 26 -45.29 -33.37 19.97
C ILE A 26 -45.54 -32.54 18.72
N ARG A 27 -44.84 -32.88 17.64
CA ARG A 27 -45.00 -32.25 16.32
C ARG A 27 -46.43 -32.42 15.79
N PRO A 28 -46.98 -31.43 15.06
CA PRO A 28 -48.36 -31.44 14.57
C PRO A 28 -48.51 -32.30 13.30
N ALA A 29 -48.28 -33.61 13.43
CA ALA A 29 -48.50 -34.57 12.36
C ALA A 29 -49.64 -35.54 12.75
N VAL A 30 -50.55 -35.84 11.82
CA VAL A 30 -51.66 -36.77 12.07
C VAL A 30 -51.12 -38.19 12.16
N ASN A 31 -50.16 -38.51 11.29
CA ASN A 31 -49.47 -39.79 11.26
C ASN A 31 -47.96 -39.62 11.53
N ASN A 32 -47.33 -40.64 12.11
CA ASN A 32 -45.89 -40.63 12.37
C ASN A 32 -45.02 -40.54 11.09
N SER A 33 -45.56 -40.96 9.94
CA SER A 33 -44.86 -40.92 8.64
C SER A 33 -45.12 -39.63 7.86
N GLU A 34 -46.02 -38.77 8.32
CA GLU A 34 -46.33 -37.50 7.67
C GLU A 34 -45.26 -36.46 8.01
N GLN A 35 -44.82 -35.71 7.01
CA GLN A 35 -43.87 -34.60 7.16
C GLN A 35 -44.63 -33.31 7.45
N VAL A 36 -44.14 -32.52 8.41
CA VAL A 36 -44.67 -31.18 8.65
C VAL A 36 -43.99 -30.21 7.70
N THR A 37 -44.77 -29.61 6.79
CA THR A 37 -44.25 -28.59 5.88
C THR A 37 -44.20 -27.23 6.57
N ILE A 38 -43.03 -26.59 6.52
CA ILE A 38 -42.79 -25.25 7.06
C ILE A 38 -42.33 -24.35 5.94
N TYR A 39 -43.08 -23.28 5.73
CA TYR A 39 -42.75 -22.24 4.78
C TYR A 39 -41.87 -21.20 5.46
N ILE A 40 -40.71 -20.92 4.86
CA ILE A 40 -39.72 -19.99 5.38
C ILE A 40 -39.46 -18.85 4.39
N GLN A 41 -39.38 -17.63 4.91
CA GLN A 41 -38.88 -16.47 4.17
C GLN A 41 -38.03 -15.59 5.07
N VAL A 42 -36.89 -15.15 4.58
CA VAL A 42 -36.08 -14.14 5.28
C VAL A 42 -36.44 -12.76 4.74
N SER A 43 -36.75 -11.83 5.63
CA SER A 43 -36.84 -10.41 5.32
C SER A 43 -35.67 -9.67 5.97
N LEU A 44 -34.88 -8.96 5.17
CA LEU A 44 -33.72 -8.23 5.65
C LEU A 44 -34.10 -6.80 6.03
N ALA A 45 -33.96 -6.47 7.33
CA ALA A 45 -34.17 -5.11 7.81
C ALA A 45 -32.91 -4.26 7.68
N GLN A 46 -31.75 -4.80 8.09
CA GLN A 46 -30.49 -4.05 8.05
C GLN A 46 -29.26 -4.98 8.03
N LEU A 47 -28.27 -4.65 7.20
CA LEU A 47 -26.92 -5.17 7.34
C LEU A 47 -26.17 -4.28 8.35
N ILE A 48 -25.94 -4.79 9.57
CA ILE A 48 -25.37 -4.01 10.68
C ILE A 48 -23.88 -3.82 10.48
N SER A 49 -23.15 -4.93 10.31
CA SER A 49 -21.70 -4.91 10.14
C SER A 49 -21.20 -6.18 9.47
N VAL A 50 -20.11 -6.06 8.72
CA VAL A 50 -19.32 -7.18 8.23
C VAL A 50 -17.93 -7.00 8.81
N ASN A 51 -17.60 -7.75 9.85
CA ASN A 51 -16.28 -7.69 10.47
C ASN A 51 -15.34 -8.59 9.67
N GLU A 52 -14.48 -7.99 8.85
CA GLU A 52 -13.61 -8.76 7.97
C GLU A 52 -12.54 -9.51 8.74
N ARG A 53 -12.03 -8.92 9.83
CA ARG A 53 -10.95 -9.51 10.63
C ARG A 53 -11.40 -10.75 11.37
N GLU A 54 -12.58 -10.70 11.97
CA GLU A 54 -13.19 -11.83 12.69
C GLU A 54 -13.93 -12.78 11.76
N GLN A 55 -14.17 -12.40 10.50
CA GLN A 55 -14.93 -13.16 9.50
C GLN A 55 -16.38 -13.40 9.92
N ILE A 56 -17.02 -12.36 10.48
CA ILE A 56 -18.39 -12.42 10.99
C ILE A 56 -19.25 -11.36 10.30
N MET A 57 -20.38 -11.80 9.73
CA MET A 57 -21.42 -10.92 9.20
C MET A 57 -22.58 -10.84 10.20
N THR A 58 -22.96 -9.62 10.59
CA THR A 58 -24.07 -9.33 11.50
C THR A 58 -25.24 -8.69 10.74
N THR A 59 -26.39 -9.36 10.74
CA THR A 59 -27.60 -8.93 10.04
C THR A 59 -28.79 -8.90 10.97
N ASN A 60 -29.63 -7.87 10.86
CA ASN A 60 -30.94 -7.81 11.46
C ASN A 60 -31.98 -8.30 10.44
N CYS A 61 -32.55 -9.47 10.71
CA CYS A 61 -33.50 -10.13 9.83
C CYS A 61 -34.77 -10.51 10.59
N TRP A 62 -35.88 -10.55 9.87
CA TRP A 62 -37.11 -11.18 10.35
C TRP A 62 -37.25 -12.52 9.64
N LEU A 63 -37.37 -13.59 10.42
CA LEU A 63 -37.50 -14.94 9.89
C LEU A 63 -38.98 -15.31 9.86
N ASN A 64 -39.63 -15.16 8.70
CA ASN A 64 -41.01 -15.53 8.53
C ASN A 64 -41.13 -17.06 8.48
N GLN A 65 -41.93 -17.62 9.37
CA GLN A 65 -42.20 -19.04 9.48
C GLN A 65 -43.70 -19.27 9.49
N VAL A 66 -44.17 -20.11 8.57
CA VAL A 66 -45.60 -20.47 8.46
C VAL A 66 -45.72 -21.98 8.40
N TRP A 67 -46.53 -22.55 9.29
CA TRP A 67 -46.83 -23.97 9.30
C TRP A 67 -48.30 -24.19 9.64
N HIS A 68 -48.75 -25.43 9.53
CA HIS A 68 -50.12 -25.82 9.86
C HIS A 68 -50.13 -26.71 11.11
N ASP A 69 -51.00 -26.40 12.09
CA ASP A 69 -51.27 -27.25 13.24
C ASP A 69 -52.78 -27.56 13.30
N TYR A 70 -53.12 -28.79 12.94
CA TYR A 70 -54.51 -29.28 12.93
C TYR A 70 -55.18 -29.23 14.31
N ARG A 71 -54.41 -29.24 15.40
CA ARG A 71 -54.95 -29.22 16.78
C ARG A 71 -55.41 -27.83 17.20
N LEU A 72 -54.90 -26.79 16.53
CA LEU A 72 -55.22 -25.38 16.78
C LEU A 72 -56.33 -24.85 15.87
N MET A 73 -57.16 -25.72 15.29
CA MET A 73 -58.32 -25.33 14.49
C MET A 73 -59.56 -25.10 15.36
N TRP A 74 -60.40 -24.13 14.99
CA TRP A 74 -61.70 -23.91 15.63
C TRP A 74 -62.74 -23.39 14.64
N ASN A 75 -64.02 -23.56 14.97
CA ASN A 75 -65.11 -22.98 14.20
C ASN A 75 -65.38 -21.53 14.65
N PRO A 76 -65.22 -20.51 13.78
CA PRO A 76 -65.49 -19.12 14.15
C PRO A 76 -66.92 -18.87 14.63
N GLU A 77 -67.90 -19.62 14.12
CA GLU A 77 -69.32 -19.44 14.46
C GLU A 77 -69.61 -19.71 15.95
N GLU A 78 -68.84 -20.59 16.59
CA GLU A 78 -68.98 -20.93 18.02
C GLU A 78 -68.35 -19.89 18.97
N TYR A 79 -67.49 -19.03 18.43
CA TYR A 79 -66.68 -18.06 19.17
C TYR A 79 -66.82 -16.66 18.58
N GLU A 80 -68.06 -16.21 18.36
CA GLU A 80 -68.39 -14.82 17.96
C GLU A 80 -67.67 -14.33 16.68
N GLY A 81 -67.32 -15.25 15.77
CA GLY A 81 -66.67 -14.94 14.50
C GLY A 81 -65.17 -14.67 14.60
N ILE A 82 -64.50 -15.05 15.69
CA ILE A 82 -63.05 -14.89 15.85
C ILE A 82 -62.31 -15.73 14.79
N LYS A 83 -61.55 -15.05 13.92
CA LYS A 83 -60.77 -15.69 12.83
C LYS A 83 -59.29 -15.83 13.13
N LYS A 84 -58.73 -15.00 14.02
CA LYS A 84 -57.32 -14.99 14.37
C LYS A 84 -57.15 -14.76 15.86
N ILE A 85 -56.21 -15.46 16.46
CA ILE A 85 -55.81 -15.30 17.86
C ILE A 85 -54.29 -15.13 17.95
N ARG A 86 -53.81 -14.54 19.04
CA ARG A 86 -52.38 -14.39 19.32
C ARG A 86 -52.03 -15.20 20.55
N LEU A 87 -51.15 -16.19 20.39
CA LEU A 87 -50.68 -17.01 21.50
C LEU A 87 -49.16 -16.82 21.70
N PRO A 88 -48.67 -16.82 22.95
CA PRO A 88 -47.25 -16.89 23.22
C PRO A 88 -46.66 -18.19 22.68
N THR A 89 -45.51 -18.12 22.01
CA THR A 89 -44.84 -19.28 21.40
C THR A 89 -44.40 -20.36 22.40
N GLN A 90 -44.23 -19.99 23.67
CA GLN A 90 -43.83 -20.90 24.75
C GLN A 90 -44.89 -21.99 25.07
N HIS A 91 -46.14 -21.77 24.66
CA HIS A 91 -47.27 -22.67 24.92
C HIS A 91 -47.67 -23.53 23.72
N ILE A 92 -47.15 -23.23 22.53
CA ILE A 92 -47.41 -23.98 21.30
C ILE A 92 -46.17 -24.75 20.86
N TRP A 93 -46.34 -25.78 20.02
CA TRP A 93 -45.23 -26.41 19.33
C TRP A 93 -44.60 -25.41 18.37
N LEU A 94 -43.27 -25.40 18.33
CA LEU A 94 -42.47 -24.48 17.54
C LEU A 94 -41.37 -25.28 16.85
N PRO A 95 -41.16 -25.12 15.54
CA PRO A 95 -40.00 -25.70 14.87
C PRO A 95 -38.71 -25.00 15.31
N ASP A 96 -37.66 -25.79 15.52
CA ASP A 96 -36.36 -25.34 16.02
C ASP A 96 -35.40 -24.94 14.88
N ILE A 97 -35.87 -24.04 14.02
CA ILE A 97 -35.08 -23.54 12.89
C ILE A 97 -34.03 -22.56 13.41
N ILE A 98 -32.76 -22.93 13.29
CA ILE A 98 -31.63 -22.15 13.76
C ILE A 98 -30.61 -21.89 12.66
N LEU A 99 -29.73 -20.92 12.90
CA LEU A 99 -28.60 -20.63 12.02
C LEU A 99 -27.43 -21.58 12.35
N TYR A 100 -27.09 -22.48 11.43
CA TYR A 100 -26.03 -23.47 11.65
C TYR A 100 -24.62 -22.88 11.59
N ASN A 101 -24.37 -21.95 10.66
CA ASN A 101 -23.07 -21.28 10.54
C ASN A 101 -22.96 -20.05 11.45
N ASN A 102 -23.49 -20.16 12.68
CA ASN A 102 -23.44 -19.11 13.68
C ASN A 102 -22.03 -18.98 14.30
N ALA A 103 -21.58 -17.73 14.52
CA ALA A 103 -20.29 -17.43 15.14
C ALA A 103 -20.39 -17.01 16.62
N ASP A 104 -21.58 -16.69 17.14
CA ASP A 104 -21.77 -16.14 18.51
C ASP A 104 -21.98 -17.22 19.58
N GLY A 105 -22.30 -18.46 19.17
CA GLY A 105 -22.65 -19.57 20.07
C GLY A 105 -24.05 -19.49 20.68
N THR A 106 -24.79 -18.39 20.46
CA THR A 106 -26.20 -18.22 20.84
C THR A 106 -27.11 -18.51 19.65
N TYR A 107 -27.78 -19.66 19.67
CA TYR A 107 -28.66 -20.11 18.56
C TYR A 107 -30.12 -19.68 18.72
N GLU A 108 -30.49 -19.17 19.90
CA GLU A 108 -31.85 -18.69 20.17
C GLU A 108 -32.14 -17.35 19.50
N VAL A 109 -33.42 -17.13 19.18
CA VAL A 109 -33.89 -15.88 18.58
C VAL A 109 -33.86 -14.74 19.61
N SER A 110 -33.56 -13.52 19.18
CA SER A 110 -33.42 -12.36 20.06
C SER A 110 -34.70 -11.99 20.83
N TYR A 111 -35.87 -12.28 20.26
CA TYR A 111 -37.16 -12.04 20.90
C TYR A 111 -38.20 -13.07 20.47
N TYR A 112 -38.76 -13.79 21.45
CA TYR A 112 -39.88 -14.70 21.25
C TYR A 112 -41.18 -13.90 21.20
N SER A 113 -41.55 -13.42 20.01
CA SER A 113 -42.83 -12.77 19.77
C SER A 113 -43.99 -13.77 19.85
N ASN A 114 -45.20 -13.28 20.10
CA ASN A 114 -46.42 -14.08 19.96
C ASN A 114 -46.59 -14.56 18.51
N ALA A 115 -47.10 -15.77 18.35
CA ALA A 115 -47.54 -16.29 17.06
C ALA A 115 -48.99 -15.87 16.79
N VAL A 116 -49.32 -15.66 15.52
CA VAL A 116 -50.69 -15.40 15.07
C VAL A 116 -51.23 -16.69 14.48
N ILE A 117 -52.28 -17.23 15.09
CA ILE A 117 -52.94 -18.44 14.60
C ILE A 117 -54.24 -18.04 13.92
N SER A 118 -54.49 -18.59 12.74
CA SER A 118 -55.74 -18.47 12.00
C SER A 118 -56.67 -19.66 12.30
N ASN A 119 -57.98 -19.47 12.17
CA ASN A 119 -58.98 -20.49 12.51
C ASN A 119 -58.87 -21.81 11.71
N ASN A 120 -58.23 -21.75 10.54
CA ASN A 120 -57.90 -22.90 9.69
C ASN A 120 -56.72 -23.73 10.22
N GLY A 121 -56.07 -23.35 11.32
CA GLY A 121 -54.90 -24.03 11.89
C GLY A 121 -53.56 -23.53 11.34
N GLU A 122 -53.54 -22.52 10.47
CA GLU A 122 -52.31 -21.89 10.00
C GLU A 122 -51.68 -21.03 11.10
N VAL A 123 -50.43 -21.31 11.43
CA VAL A 123 -49.65 -20.59 12.43
C VAL A 123 -48.60 -19.74 11.72
N TYR A 124 -48.66 -18.44 11.97
CA TYR A 124 -47.72 -17.46 11.45
C TYR A 124 -46.84 -16.93 12.59
N TRP A 125 -45.53 -17.07 12.45
CA TRP A 125 -44.56 -16.56 13.42
C TRP A 125 -43.44 -15.78 12.72
N LEU A 126 -43.22 -14.54 13.16
CA LEU A 126 -42.25 -13.62 12.60
C LEU A 126 -41.41 -12.99 13.72
N PRO A 127 -40.45 -13.73 14.30
CA PRO A 127 -39.58 -13.19 15.32
C PRO A 127 -38.47 -12.32 14.69
N PRO A 128 -38.12 -11.18 15.31
CA PRO A 128 -36.95 -10.41 14.93
C PRO A 128 -35.68 -11.05 15.51
N ALA A 129 -34.65 -11.18 14.67
CA ALA A 129 -33.40 -11.83 15.04
C ALA A 129 -32.19 -11.04 14.54
N ILE A 130 -31.19 -10.90 15.41
CA ILE A 130 -29.85 -10.46 14.99
C ILE A 130 -28.99 -11.72 14.81
N TYR A 131 -28.69 -12.03 13.55
CA TYR A 131 -27.86 -13.18 13.19
C TYR A 131 -26.41 -12.76 13.04
N LYS A 132 -25.51 -13.49 13.69
CA LYS A 132 -24.06 -13.39 13.48
C LYS A 132 -23.57 -14.66 12.78
N SER A 133 -23.37 -14.56 11.47
CA SER A 133 -22.92 -15.68 10.66
C SER A 133 -21.41 -15.65 10.43
N ALA A 134 -20.79 -16.82 10.47
CA ALA A 134 -19.43 -17.00 10.00
C ALA A 134 -19.43 -16.92 8.46
N CYS A 135 -18.68 -15.97 7.93
CA CYS A 135 -18.55 -15.73 6.49
C CYS A 135 -17.08 -15.60 6.11
N LYS A 136 -16.63 -16.43 5.17
CA LYS A 136 -15.28 -16.35 4.64
C LYS A 136 -15.15 -15.14 3.71
N ILE A 137 -14.23 -14.24 4.03
CA ILE A 137 -13.99 -13.00 3.28
C ILE A 137 -12.89 -13.21 2.24
N GLU A 138 -13.15 -12.81 0.99
CA GLU A 138 -12.19 -12.84 -0.11
C GLU A 138 -11.52 -11.48 -0.28
N VAL A 139 -10.26 -11.38 0.10
CA VAL A 139 -9.54 -10.08 0.22
C VAL A 139 -8.68 -9.72 -0.99
N ARG A 140 -8.78 -10.49 -2.09
CA ARG A 140 -7.90 -10.35 -3.27
C ARG A 140 -7.92 -8.95 -3.86
N ASP A 141 -9.13 -8.44 -4.09
CA ASP A 141 -9.40 -7.18 -4.80
C ASP A 141 -9.76 -6.03 -3.85
N PHE A 142 -9.44 -6.14 -2.56
CA PHE A 142 -9.69 -5.09 -1.57
C PHE A 142 -9.11 -3.73 -2.02
N PRO A 143 -9.85 -2.61 -1.95
CA PRO A 143 -11.22 -2.42 -1.42
C PRO A 143 -12.34 -2.43 -2.49
N PHE A 144 -12.08 -2.95 -3.68
CA PHE A 144 -13.03 -3.06 -4.80
C PHE A 144 -13.68 -4.45 -4.85
N ASP A 145 -13.81 -5.08 -3.69
CA ASP A 145 -14.22 -6.46 -3.52
C ASP A 145 -15.74 -6.66 -3.57
N GLN A 146 -16.12 -7.86 -4.01
CA GLN A 146 -17.45 -8.42 -3.80
C GLN A 146 -17.32 -9.60 -2.85
N GLN A 147 -18.26 -9.71 -1.92
CA GLN A 147 -18.30 -10.80 -0.95
C GLN A 147 -19.57 -11.61 -1.14
N ASN A 148 -19.45 -12.92 -0.91
CA ASN A 148 -20.58 -13.85 -0.90
C ASN A 148 -20.65 -14.53 0.47
N CYS A 149 -21.48 -13.97 1.34
CA CYS A 149 -21.74 -14.53 2.67
C CYS A 149 -22.99 -15.40 2.64
N THR A 150 -23.15 -16.35 3.55
CA THR A 150 -24.31 -17.24 3.55
C THR A 150 -24.96 -17.30 4.92
N LEU A 151 -26.29 -17.40 4.97
CA LEU A 151 -27.05 -17.75 6.17
C LEU A 151 -27.65 -19.13 5.94
N LYS A 152 -27.25 -20.12 6.74
CA LYS A 152 -27.75 -21.51 6.64
C LYS A 152 -28.76 -21.82 7.74
N PHE A 153 -30.02 -21.94 7.36
CA PHE A 153 -31.13 -22.27 8.26
C PHE A 153 -31.47 -23.75 8.16
N ARG A 154 -31.58 -24.42 9.31
CA ARG A 154 -32.00 -25.82 9.40
C ARG A 154 -32.54 -26.11 10.80
N SER A 155 -33.37 -27.14 10.93
CA SER A 155 -33.83 -27.69 12.22
C SER A 155 -32.70 -28.42 12.94
N TRP A 156 -32.55 -28.19 14.25
CA TRP A 156 -31.51 -28.84 15.04
C TRP A 156 -31.87 -30.29 15.42
N THR A 157 -33.14 -30.52 15.75
CA THR A 157 -33.64 -31.81 16.27
C THR A 157 -34.32 -32.68 15.22
N TYR A 158 -35.02 -32.07 14.27
CA TYR A 158 -35.77 -32.79 13.23
C TYR A 158 -34.97 -32.99 11.95
N ASP A 159 -35.14 -34.15 11.32
CA ASP A 159 -34.57 -34.50 10.01
C ASP A 159 -35.55 -34.21 8.87
N HIS A 160 -35.08 -34.25 7.62
CA HIS A 160 -35.92 -34.09 6.42
C HIS A 160 -37.11 -35.08 6.37
N THR A 161 -36.99 -36.26 6.99
CA THR A 161 -38.08 -37.26 7.06
C THR A 161 -39.27 -36.83 7.92
N GLU A 162 -39.08 -35.86 8.82
CA GLU A 162 -40.12 -35.41 9.77
C GLU A 162 -40.63 -34.01 9.44
N ILE A 163 -39.76 -33.16 8.89
CA ILE A 163 -40.05 -31.77 8.54
C ILE A 163 -39.53 -31.49 7.12
N ASP A 164 -40.36 -30.83 6.32
CA ASP A 164 -39.95 -30.28 5.03
C ASP A 164 -39.96 -28.75 5.06
N LEU A 165 -38.89 -28.14 4.56
CA LEU A 165 -38.69 -26.69 4.55
C LEU A 165 -38.85 -26.19 3.12
N ILE A 166 -39.80 -25.27 2.92
CA ILE A 166 -40.11 -24.71 1.59
C ILE A 166 -39.88 -23.21 1.62
N LEU A 167 -39.22 -22.66 0.60
CA LEU A 167 -39.09 -21.22 0.46
C LEU A 167 -40.41 -20.62 -0.02
N LEU A 168 -40.90 -19.57 0.66
CA LEU A 168 -42.04 -18.78 0.17
C LEU A 168 -41.69 -18.00 -1.11
N SER A 169 -40.42 -17.60 -1.25
CA SER A 169 -39.91 -16.87 -2.40
C SER A 169 -38.45 -17.23 -2.67
N ASP A 170 -38.06 -17.25 -3.95
CA ASP A 170 -36.68 -17.53 -4.38
C ASP A 170 -35.67 -16.45 -3.95
N PHE A 171 -36.15 -15.28 -3.51
CA PHE A 171 -35.33 -14.18 -3.01
C PHE A 171 -35.77 -13.76 -1.61
N ALA A 172 -34.82 -13.27 -0.81
CA ALA A 172 -35.14 -12.62 0.45
C ALA A 172 -35.86 -11.28 0.21
N SER A 173 -36.88 -10.99 1.03
CA SER A 173 -37.56 -9.69 0.97
C SER A 173 -36.63 -8.57 1.48
N ARG A 174 -36.76 -7.40 0.85
CA ARG A 174 -36.03 -6.16 1.18
C ARG A 174 -37.00 -5.00 1.42
N ASP A 175 -38.27 -5.29 1.72
CA ASP A 175 -39.33 -4.27 1.78
C ASP A 175 -39.06 -3.21 2.88
N ASP A 176 -38.53 -3.63 4.03
CA ASP A 176 -38.16 -2.76 5.15
C ASP A 176 -36.64 -2.53 5.27
N PHE A 177 -35.91 -2.64 4.15
CA PHE A 177 -34.46 -2.55 4.15
C PHE A 177 -33.93 -1.13 4.33
N LYS A 178 -33.08 -0.93 5.34
CA LYS A 178 -32.30 0.30 5.51
C LYS A 178 -30.92 0.14 4.85
N PRO A 179 -30.57 0.99 3.85
CA PRO A 179 -29.29 0.88 3.16
C PRO A 179 -28.11 1.15 4.08
N SER A 180 -27.01 0.41 3.90
CA SER A 180 -25.75 0.61 4.62
C SER A 180 -24.88 1.69 3.95
N GLY A 181 -24.11 2.41 4.77
CA GLY A 181 -23.15 3.41 4.31
C GLY A 181 -21.88 2.81 3.71
N GLU A 182 -21.59 1.54 3.98
CA GLU A 182 -20.34 0.88 3.58
C GLU A 182 -20.55 -0.21 2.51
N TRP A 183 -21.68 -0.90 2.56
CA TRP A 183 -21.97 -2.05 1.70
C TRP A 183 -23.25 -1.84 0.91
N ASP A 184 -23.21 -2.21 -0.37
CA ASP A 184 -24.39 -2.33 -1.23
C ASP A 184 -24.77 -3.80 -1.39
N ILE A 185 -26.07 -4.08 -1.33
CA ILE A 185 -26.60 -5.42 -1.53
C ILE A 185 -26.93 -5.59 -3.01
N VAL A 186 -26.17 -6.45 -3.70
CA VAL A 186 -26.37 -6.73 -5.11
C VAL A 186 -27.55 -7.68 -5.29
N SER A 187 -27.51 -8.83 -4.62
CA SER A 187 -28.59 -9.82 -4.67
C SER A 187 -28.63 -10.68 -3.41
N LEU A 188 -29.82 -11.22 -3.10
CA LEU A 188 -30.11 -12.07 -1.95
C LEU A 188 -30.92 -13.32 -2.36
N PRO A 189 -30.39 -14.23 -3.18
CA PRO A 189 -31.10 -15.45 -3.54
C PRO A 189 -31.20 -16.43 -2.36
N GLY A 190 -32.33 -17.11 -2.25
CA GLY A 190 -32.55 -18.24 -1.38
C GLY A 190 -32.53 -19.54 -2.16
N ARG A 191 -31.95 -20.59 -1.58
CA ARG A 191 -31.91 -21.93 -2.16
C ARG A 191 -32.20 -22.99 -1.11
N LYS A 192 -32.99 -23.99 -1.49
CA LYS A 192 -33.16 -25.24 -0.75
C LYS A 192 -32.05 -26.19 -1.18
N ASN A 193 -31.24 -26.69 -0.26
CA ASN A 193 -30.28 -27.75 -0.59
C ASN A 193 -30.68 -29.06 0.09
N GLU A 194 -30.68 -30.11 -0.72
CA GLU A 194 -30.92 -31.50 -0.33
C GLU A 194 -29.68 -32.28 -0.78
N ASP A 195 -29.10 -33.10 0.10
CA ASP A 195 -27.94 -33.92 -0.28
C ASP A 195 -28.43 -35.26 -0.84
N PRO A 196 -28.13 -35.60 -2.12
CA PRO A 196 -28.53 -36.89 -2.67
C PRO A 196 -27.96 -38.10 -1.92
N ASN A 197 -26.83 -37.92 -1.21
CA ASN A 197 -26.19 -39.00 -0.46
C ASN A 197 -26.74 -39.14 0.97
N ASP A 198 -27.32 -38.08 1.53
CA ASP A 198 -27.92 -38.06 2.86
C ASP A 198 -29.37 -37.59 2.79
N ILE A 199 -30.28 -38.57 2.76
CA ILE A 199 -31.74 -38.35 2.67
C ILE A 199 -32.28 -37.55 3.88
N LYS A 200 -31.55 -37.48 5.00
CA LYS A 200 -31.95 -36.71 6.18
C LYS A 200 -31.54 -35.24 6.10
N TYR A 201 -30.62 -34.90 5.20
CA TYR A 201 -30.07 -33.56 5.08
C TYR A 201 -31.02 -32.63 4.36
N LEU A 202 -31.42 -31.57 5.04
CA LEU A 202 -32.18 -30.47 4.46
C LEU A 202 -31.70 -29.16 5.08
N ASP A 203 -31.33 -28.19 4.25
CA ASP A 203 -31.10 -26.82 4.69
C ASP A 203 -31.67 -25.79 3.69
N ILE A 204 -31.97 -24.60 4.21
CA ILE A 204 -32.27 -23.42 3.40
C ILE A 204 -31.12 -22.45 3.57
N THR A 205 -30.45 -22.14 2.47
CA THR A 205 -29.34 -21.18 2.45
C THR A 205 -29.76 -19.90 1.73
N TYR A 206 -29.56 -18.76 2.38
CA TYR A 206 -29.63 -17.45 1.73
C TYR A 206 -28.22 -16.93 1.46
N ASP A 207 -27.91 -16.66 0.20
CA ASP A 207 -26.62 -16.10 -0.21
C ASP A 207 -26.71 -14.57 -0.22
N PHE A 208 -25.74 -13.91 0.40
CA PHE A 208 -25.61 -12.47 0.54
C PHE A 208 -24.48 -11.99 -0.36
N ILE A 209 -24.83 -11.59 -1.58
CA ILE A 209 -23.89 -11.04 -2.54
C ILE A 209 -23.84 -9.51 -2.33
N ILE A 210 -22.76 -9.07 -1.67
CA ILE A 210 -22.57 -7.68 -1.25
C ILE A 210 -21.33 -7.08 -1.91
N LYS A 211 -21.40 -5.78 -2.23
CA LYS A 211 -20.32 -5.01 -2.86
C LYS A 211 -19.92 -3.85 -1.97
N ARG A 212 -18.62 -3.65 -1.77
CA ARG A 212 -18.09 -2.56 -0.94
C ARG A 212 -18.17 -1.21 -1.65
N LYS A 213 -18.47 -0.14 -0.89
CA LYS A 213 -18.26 1.26 -1.31
C LYS A 213 -16.81 1.68 -1.03
N PRO A 214 -15.95 1.84 -2.07
CA PRO A 214 -14.50 1.92 -1.88
C PRO A 214 -13.99 3.31 -1.46
N LEU A 215 -14.85 4.34 -1.43
CA LEU A 215 -14.43 5.75 -1.32
C LEU A 215 -13.60 6.04 -0.08
N PHE A 216 -14.01 5.53 1.08
CA PHE A 216 -13.30 5.73 2.35
C PHE A 216 -11.87 5.18 2.30
N TYR A 217 -11.69 3.96 1.80
CA TYR A 217 -10.38 3.32 1.68
C TYR A 217 -9.54 3.94 0.55
N THR A 218 -10.18 4.41 -0.52
CA THR A 218 -9.48 5.08 -1.62
C THR A 218 -8.83 6.37 -1.13
N ILE A 219 -9.56 7.20 -0.38
CA ILE A 219 -9.03 8.48 0.13
C ILE A 219 -8.01 8.25 1.25
N ASN A 220 -8.28 7.35 2.19
CA ASN A 220 -7.47 7.23 3.40
C ASN A 220 -6.31 6.23 3.29
N LEU A 221 -6.34 5.29 2.34
CA LEU A 221 -5.27 4.31 2.13
C LEU A 221 -4.58 4.47 0.78
N ILE A 222 -5.34 4.51 -0.32
CA ILE A 222 -4.74 4.47 -1.67
C ILE A 222 -4.01 5.78 -1.99
N ILE A 223 -4.65 6.94 -1.79
CA ILE A 223 -4.04 8.24 -2.11
C ILE A 223 -2.73 8.49 -1.32
N PRO A 224 -2.67 8.33 0.01
CA PRO A 224 -1.42 8.48 0.76
C PRO A 224 -0.34 7.51 0.30
N CYS A 225 -0.70 6.27 -0.03
CA CYS A 225 0.26 5.28 -0.53
C CYS A 225 0.90 5.71 -1.85
N ILE A 226 0.10 6.23 -2.80
CA ILE A 226 0.61 6.75 -4.08
C ILE A 226 1.54 7.95 -3.84
N LEU A 227 1.15 8.88 -2.95
CA LEU A 227 1.98 10.04 -2.60
C LEU A 227 3.32 9.62 -1.99
N ILE A 228 3.33 8.66 -1.07
CA ILE A 228 4.57 8.15 -0.46
C ILE A 228 5.48 7.49 -1.50
N THR A 229 4.91 6.74 -2.45
CA THR A 229 5.71 6.16 -3.55
C THR A 229 6.30 7.21 -4.47
N SER A 230 5.63 8.36 -4.66
CA SER A 230 6.21 9.48 -5.41
C SER A 230 7.39 10.14 -4.68
N LEU A 231 7.31 10.25 -3.34
CA LEU A 231 8.40 10.76 -2.51
C LEU A 231 9.64 9.87 -2.56
N ALA A 232 9.45 8.54 -2.64
CA ALA A 232 10.56 7.59 -2.80
C ALA A 232 11.38 7.81 -4.08
N ILE A 233 10.72 8.22 -5.17
CA ILE A 233 11.40 8.56 -6.43
C ILE A 233 12.11 9.91 -6.32
N LEU A 234 11.49 10.89 -5.65
CA LEU A 234 12.02 12.24 -5.48
C LEU A 234 13.37 12.27 -4.73
N VAL A 235 13.67 11.26 -3.91
CA VAL A 235 14.97 11.07 -3.23
C VAL A 235 16.16 11.16 -4.20
N PHE A 236 16.07 10.55 -5.38
CA PHE A 236 17.15 10.54 -6.39
C PHE A 236 17.28 11.87 -7.15
N TYR A 237 16.33 12.79 -6.93
CA TYR A 237 16.41 14.14 -7.46
C TYR A 237 17.12 15.09 -6.49
N LEU A 238 17.14 14.76 -5.19
CA LEU A 238 17.73 15.60 -4.15
C LEU A 238 19.27 15.53 -4.20
N PRO A 239 19.98 16.68 -4.29
CA PRO A 239 21.43 16.67 -4.32
C PRO A 239 22.02 16.17 -3.00
N SER A 240 23.13 15.43 -3.09
CA SER A 240 23.84 14.86 -1.94
C SER A 240 24.48 15.91 -1.03
N ASP A 241 24.70 17.13 -1.50
CA ASP A 241 25.27 18.23 -0.70
C ASP A 241 24.34 18.67 0.45
N CYS A 242 23.03 18.44 0.36
CA CYS A 242 22.05 18.90 1.35
C CYS A 242 22.00 18.07 2.65
N GLY A 243 22.62 16.89 2.71
CA GLY A 243 22.61 16.01 3.89
C GLY A 243 21.26 15.34 4.22
N GLU A 244 20.13 15.91 3.82
CA GLU A 244 18.77 15.42 4.15
C GLU A 244 18.29 14.19 3.35
N LYS A 245 19.10 13.71 2.41
CA LYS A 245 18.76 12.57 1.53
C LYS A 245 18.46 11.30 2.34
N MET A 246 19.27 11.02 3.36
CA MET A 246 19.10 9.82 4.19
C MET A 246 17.88 9.93 5.11
N THR A 247 17.63 11.11 5.68
CA THR A 247 16.45 11.39 6.52
C THR A 247 15.17 11.10 5.74
N LEU A 248 15.04 11.65 4.52
CA LEU A 248 13.86 11.44 3.67
C LEU A 248 13.63 9.94 3.38
N CYS A 249 14.68 9.18 3.07
CA CYS A 249 14.55 7.75 2.79
C CYS A 249 14.04 6.96 4.00
N ILE A 250 14.61 7.22 5.18
CA ILE A 250 14.25 6.52 6.42
C ILE A 250 12.80 6.87 6.82
N SER A 251 12.41 8.14 6.72
CA SER A 251 11.03 8.58 6.99
C SER A 251 10.02 7.92 6.05
N VAL A 252 10.33 7.79 4.76
CA VAL A 252 9.48 7.10 3.77
C VAL A 252 9.35 5.61 4.10
N LEU A 253 10.45 4.93 4.46
CA LEU A 253 10.42 3.52 4.86
C LEU A 253 9.54 3.32 6.11
N LEU A 254 9.70 4.17 7.12
CA LEU A 254 8.90 4.10 8.35
C LEU A 254 7.41 4.38 8.09
N ALA A 255 7.09 5.33 7.21
CA ALA A 255 5.71 5.57 6.81
C ALA A 255 5.11 4.32 6.14
N LEU A 256 5.84 3.69 5.20
CA LEU A 256 5.38 2.46 4.53
C LEU A 256 5.17 1.31 5.52
N THR A 257 6.04 1.12 6.51
CA THR A 257 5.84 0.07 7.53
C THR A 257 4.62 0.35 8.40
N VAL A 258 4.34 1.60 8.76
CA VAL A 258 3.12 1.97 9.48
C VAL A 258 1.86 1.67 8.65
N PHE A 259 1.85 1.99 7.35
CA PHE A 259 0.72 1.64 6.48
C PHE A 259 0.55 0.12 6.32
N LEU A 260 1.65 -0.63 6.26
CA LEU A 260 1.61 -2.10 6.23
C LEU A 260 1.04 -2.69 7.54
N LEU A 261 1.37 -2.11 8.68
CA LEU A 261 0.80 -2.51 9.98
C LEU A 261 -0.67 -2.11 10.12
N LEU A 262 -1.09 -1.03 9.47
CA LEU A 262 -2.49 -0.62 9.45
C LEU A 262 -3.33 -1.59 8.64
N ILE A 263 -2.87 -2.00 7.44
CA ILE A 263 -3.62 -2.95 6.61
C ILE A 263 -3.72 -4.33 7.25
N SER A 264 -2.68 -4.80 7.96
CA SER A 264 -2.70 -6.09 8.66
C SER A 264 -3.65 -6.12 9.86
N LYS A 265 -4.09 -4.96 10.36
CA LYS A 265 -5.13 -4.85 11.39
C LYS A 265 -6.55 -4.84 10.84
N ILE A 266 -6.74 -4.43 9.58
CA ILE A 266 -8.06 -4.36 8.93
C ILE A 266 -8.40 -5.69 8.27
N VAL A 267 -7.44 -6.27 7.54
CA VAL A 267 -7.63 -7.51 6.76
C VAL A 267 -7.52 -8.73 7.69
N PRO A 268 -8.35 -9.78 7.51
CA PRO A 268 -8.22 -11.01 8.29
C PRO A 268 -6.85 -11.67 8.11
N PRO A 269 -6.30 -12.31 9.16
CA PRO A 269 -5.03 -13.03 9.11
C PRO A 269 -5.20 -14.37 8.36
N THR A 270 -5.45 -14.32 7.06
CA THR A 270 -5.59 -15.49 6.20
C THR A 270 -4.41 -15.62 5.23
N SER A 271 -3.98 -16.85 4.97
CA SER A 271 -2.90 -17.16 4.03
C SER A 271 -3.39 -17.50 2.62
N LEU A 272 -4.71 -17.55 2.40
CA LEU A 272 -5.30 -17.97 1.12
C LEU A 272 -4.99 -17.00 -0.02
N ALA A 273 -4.95 -15.70 0.29
CA ALA A 273 -4.56 -14.67 -0.66
C ALA A 273 -4.10 -13.41 0.06
N VAL A 274 -3.04 -12.79 -0.44
CA VAL A 274 -2.60 -11.46 0.00
C VAL A 274 -3.37 -10.40 -0.80
N PRO A 275 -3.95 -9.38 -0.14
CA PRO A 275 -4.67 -8.31 -0.83
C PRO A 275 -3.74 -7.56 -1.79
N LEU A 276 -4.29 -7.05 -2.89
CA LEU A 276 -3.52 -6.32 -3.90
C LEU A 276 -2.74 -5.15 -3.31
N ILE A 277 -3.37 -4.37 -2.43
CA ILE A 277 -2.71 -3.27 -1.72
C ILE A 277 -1.54 -3.75 -0.85
N GLY A 278 -1.66 -4.93 -0.25
CA GLY A 278 -0.58 -5.56 0.52
C GLY A 278 0.59 -5.95 -0.39
N LYS A 279 0.31 -6.53 -1.56
CA LYS A 279 1.35 -6.82 -2.57
C LYS A 279 2.04 -5.54 -3.04
N TYR A 280 1.28 -4.47 -3.27
CA TYR A 280 1.82 -3.17 -3.67
C TYR A 280 2.72 -2.57 -2.57
N LEU A 281 2.26 -2.53 -1.32
CA LEU A 281 3.05 -2.04 -0.19
C LEU A 281 4.34 -2.85 -0.01
N MET A 282 4.28 -4.19 -0.11
CA MET A 282 5.46 -5.04 -0.04
C MET A 282 6.45 -4.78 -1.19
N PHE A 283 5.96 -4.65 -2.41
CA PHE A 283 6.78 -4.28 -3.58
C PHE A 283 7.48 -2.93 -3.36
N THR A 284 6.73 -1.92 -2.90
CA THR A 284 7.28 -0.57 -2.64
C THR A 284 8.29 -0.58 -1.49
N MET A 285 8.07 -1.39 -0.45
CA MET A 285 9.00 -1.53 0.68
C MET A 285 10.34 -2.14 0.24
N VAL A 286 10.31 -3.18 -0.60
CA VAL A 286 11.51 -3.75 -1.20
C VAL A 286 12.22 -2.71 -2.07
N LEU A 287 11.47 -1.99 -2.90
CA LEU A 287 12.02 -0.94 -3.76
C LEU A 287 12.68 0.19 -2.97
N VAL A 288 12.04 0.70 -1.91
CA VAL A 288 12.60 1.73 -1.02
C VAL A 288 13.84 1.22 -0.30
N THR A 289 13.87 -0.05 0.09
CA THR A 289 15.06 -0.66 0.71
C THR A 289 16.25 -0.66 -0.26
N PHE A 290 16.03 -1.06 -1.52
CA PHE A 290 17.06 -0.94 -2.56
C PHE A 290 17.47 0.52 -2.80
N SER A 291 16.51 1.45 -2.78
CA SER A 291 16.79 2.89 -2.92
C SER A 291 17.71 3.42 -1.81
N ILE A 292 17.48 3.02 -0.55
CA ILE A 292 18.36 3.37 0.58
C ILE A 292 19.78 2.87 0.34
N VAL A 293 19.95 1.60 -0.03
CA VAL A 293 21.28 1.01 -0.28
C VAL A 293 22.00 1.74 -1.41
N THR A 294 21.30 2.04 -2.52
CA THR A 294 21.87 2.81 -3.62
C THR A 294 22.23 4.24 -3.21
N SER A 295 21.40 4.89 -2.38
CA SER A 295 21.65 6.24 -1.88
C SER A 295 22.88 6.31 -0.97
N VAL A 296 23.09 5.31 -0.11
CA VAL A 296 24.33 5.18 0.69
C VAL A 296 25.55 4.99 -0.21
N CYS A 297 25.42 4.19 -1.28
CA CYS A 297 26.49 4.01 -2.26
C CYS A 297 26.84 5.31 -2.98
N VAL A 298 25.83 6.06 -3.45
CA VAL A 298 26.01 7.37 -4.11
C VAL A 298 26.66 8.37 -3.15
N LEU A 299 26.23 8.41 -1.89
CA LEU A 299 26.81 9.28 -0.87
C LEU A 299 28.28 8.93 -0.59
N ASN A 300 28.60 7.63 -0.52
CA ASN A 300 29.98 7.18 -0.38
C ASN A 300 30.86 7.61 -1.57
N VAL A 301 30.34 7.56 -2.81
CA VAL A 301 31.05 8.04 -4.00
C VAL A 301 31.21 9.56 -3.99
N HIS A 302 30.20 10.29 -3.53
CA HIS A 302 30.20 11.75 -3.47
C HIS A 302 31.28 12.32 -2.55
N HIS A 303 31.50 11.70 -1.39
CA HIS A 303 32.49 12.15 -0.40
C HIS A 303 33.91 11.56 -0.61
N ARG A 304 34.22 11.01 -1.78
CA ARG A 304 35.59 10.53 -2.08
C ARG A 304 36.54 11.70 -2.31
N SER A 305 37.67 11.67 -1.62
CA SER A 305 38.77 12.63 -1.80
C SER A 305 39.90 12.03 -2.64
N PRO A 306 40.67 12.86 -3.38
CA PRO A 306 41.84 12.42 -4.14
C PRO A 306 42.95 11.85 -3.24
N SER A 307 43.03 12.28 -1.98
CA SER A 307 43.98 11.79 -0.98
C SER A 307 43.73 10.35 -0.53
N THR A 308 42.49 9.86 -0.64
CA THR A 308 42.11 8.52 -0.17
C THR A 308 41.86 7.54 -1.32
N HIS A 309 41.35 8.03 -2.46
CA HIS A 309 40.92 7.18 -3.58
C HIS A 309 41.43 7.72 -4.92
N THR A 310 42.02 6.84 -5.72
CA THR A 310 42.40 7.13 -7.12
C THR A 310 41.27 6.73 -8.06
N MET A 311 40.93 7.58 -9.04
CA MET A 311 39.84 7.31 -9.98
C MET A 311 40.30 6.36 -11.10
N PRO A 312 39.75 5.12 -11.18
CA PRO A 312 40.16 4.15 -12.20
C PRO A 312 39.84 4.64 -13.62
N PRO A 313 40.65 4.28 -14.63
CA PRO A 313 40.43 4.71 -16.02
C PRO A 313 39.08 4.27 -16.60
N TRP A 314 38.56 3.11 -16.18
CA TRP A 314 37.27 2.61 -16.62
C TRP A 314 36.11 3.46 -16.09
N VAL A 315 36.17 3.94 -14.83
CA VAL A 315 35.16 4.83 -14.23
C VAL A 315 35.07 6.12 -15.03
N LYS A 316 36.22 6.69 -15.42
CA LYS A 316 36.27 7.89 -16.26
C LYS A 316 35.54 7.66 -17.59
N ARG A 317 35.82 6.55 -18.28
CA ARG A 317 35.21 6.25 -19.59
C ARG A 317 33.69 6.05 -19.50
N VAL A 318 33.24 5.30 -18.50
CA VAL A 318 31.82 4.93 -18.35
C VAL A 318 30.99 6.10 -17.81
N PHE A 319 31.38 6.67 -16.66
CA PHE A 319 30.57 7.65 -15.95
C PHE A 319 30.80 9.10 -16.39
N LEU A 320 31.94 9.46 -16.98
CA LEU A 320 32.18 10.83 -17.48
C LEU A 320 31.87 11.01 -18.96
N TYR A 321 31.87 9.95 -19.77
CA TYR A 321 31.69 10.07 -21.23
C TYR A 321 30.49 9.28 -21.77
N GLN A 322 30.36 7.98 -21.46
CA GLN A 322 29.31 7.14 -22.04
C GLN A 322 27.92 7.40 -21.43
N LEU A 323 27.78 7.31 -20.09
CA LEU A 323 26.50 7.46 -19.39
C LEU A 323 25.90 8.87 -19.48
N PRO A 324 26.65 9.98 -19.35
CA PRO A 324 26.09 11.31 -19.52
C PRO A 324 25.52 11.55 -20.92
N SER A 325 26.14 10.95 -21.95
CA SER A 325 25.63 11.02 -23.32
C SER A 325 24.30 10.28 -23.48
N TYR A 326 24.11 9.15 -22.78
CA TYR A 326 22.85 8.40 -22.78
C TYR A 326 21.75 9.09 -21.95
N LEU A 327 22.13 9.74 -20.84
CA LEU A 327 21.24 10.45 -19.93
C LEU A 327 21.00 11.93 -20.33
N PHE A 328 21.48 12.35 -21.51
CA PHE A 328 21.41 13.72 -22.03
C PHE A 328 21.92 14.80 -21.06
N MET A 329 22.94 14.47 -20.25
CA MET A 329 23.58 15.45 -19.36
C MET A 329 24.71 16.14 -20.06
N ARG A 330 24.66 17.48 -20.05
CA ARG A 330 25.77 18.31 -20.49
C ARG A 330 26.63 18.64 -19.27
N ARG A 331 27.92 18.28 -19.33
CA ARG A 331 28.88 18.64 -18.29
C ARG A 331 28.89 20.17 -18.11
N PRO A 332 28.69 20.70 -16.88
CA PRO A 332 28.93 22.12 -16.61
C PRO A 332 30.35 22.46 -17.04
N GLY A 333 30.50 23.44 -17.91
CA GLY A 333 31.74 23.69 -18.63
C GLY A 333 32.86 24.22 -17.73
N SER A 334 33.70 23.35 -17.18
CA SER A 334 35.00 23.75 -16.61
C SER A 334 36.21 23.19 -17.39
N SER A 335 36.06 22.15 -18.22
CA SER A 335 37.21 21.55 -18.91
C SER A 335 37.77 22.40 -20.06
N ASN A 336 36.94 23.19 -20.77
CA ASN A 336 37.40 23.90 -21.97
C ASN A 336 38.18 25.19 -21.71
N ILE A 337 38.12 25.76 -20.50
CA ILE A 337 38.91 26.97 -20.14
C ILE A 337 40.17 26.54 -19.39
N ARG A 338 40.06 25.64 -18.40
CA ARG A 338 41.19 25.11 -17.62
C ARG A 338 42.21 24.35 -18.47
N ASP A 339 41.78 23.46 -19.38
CA ASP A 339 42.71 22.78 -20.29
C ASP A 339 43.37 23.71 -21.31
N LYS A 340 42.68 24.80 -21.70
CA LYS A 340 43.27 25.82 -22.58
C LYS A 340 44.35 26.63 -21.88
N PHE A 341 44.17 27.01 -20.61
CA PHE A 341 45.22 27.64 -19.80
C PHE A 341 46.40 26.68 -19.55
N ARG A 342 46.12 25.41 -19.25
CA ARG A 342 47.15 24.39 -19.05
C ARG A 342 47.98 24.11 -20.30
N LYS A 343 47.35 23.99 -21.48
CA LYS A 343 48.04 23.85 -22.78
C LYS A 343 48.83 25.09 -23.19
N LYS A 344 48.42 26.29 -22.76
CA LYS A 344 49.14 27.54 -23.04
C LYS A 344 50.43 27.65 -22.23
N HIS A 345 50.46 27.15 -21.00
CA HIS A 345 51.68 27.09 -20.18
C HIS A 345 52.61 25.91 -20.51
N GLN A 346 52.07 24.75 -20.90
CA GLN A 346 52.89 23.59 -21.28
C GLN A 346 53.66 23.75 -22.61
N LYS A 347 53.27 24.71 -23.46
CA LYS A 347 53.90 25.01 -24.75
C LYS A 347 55.16 25.90 -24.68
N ARG A 348 55.66 26.24 -23.49
CA ARG A 348 57.01 26.82 -23.35
C ARG A 348 57.97 25.76 -22.79
N PRO A 349 58.49 24.84 -23.61
CA PRO A 349 59.67 24.09 -23.20
C PRO A 349 60.88 25.03 -23.28
N TYR A 350 61.56 25.20 -22.14
CA TYR A 350 62.93 25.69 -22.09
C TYR A 350 63.79 24.68 -22.86
N SER A 351 64.16 25.03 -24.09
CA SER A 351 64.94 24.17 -24.97
C SER A 351 66.40 24.14 -24.54
N ASP A 352 66.78 23.07 -23.86
CA ASP A 352 68.15 22.69 -23.57
C ASP A 352 68.75 22.05 -24.85
N GLN A 353 69.52 22.82 -25.63
CA GLN A 353 70.14 22.35 -26.88
C GLN A 353 71.66 22.19 -26.71
N LYS A 354 72.05 21.00 -26.25
CA LYS A 354 73.41 20.44 -26.42
C LYS A 354 73.66 20.17 -27.90
N LEU A 355 74.67 20.81 -28.52
CA LEU A 355 75.24 20.37 -29.80
C LEU A 355 76.75 20.13 -29.69
N ARG A 356 77.15 18.94 -30.17
CA ARG A 356 78.51 18.42 -30.34
C ARG A 356 79.35 19.31 -31.28
N GLY A 357 80.67 19.35 -31.05
CA GLY A 357 81.61 20.19 -31.78
C GLY A 357 82.06 19.67 -33.16
N VAL A 358 82.88 20.48 -33.84
CA VAL A 358 84.26 20.23 -34.32
C VAL A 358 84.76 21.50 -35.05
N ASP A 359 86.00 21.88 -34.72
CA ASP A 359 87.02 22.71 -35.39
C ASP A 359 86.80 24.15 -35.91
N GLY A 360 87.66 25.04 -35.40
CA GLY A 360 88.46 25.96 -36.23
C GLY A 360 88.18 27.45 -36.08
N GLY A 361 89.08 28.19 -35.44
CA GLY A 361 89.25 29.64 -35.70
C GLY A 361 89.17 30.56 -34.47
N SER A 362 90.34 30.98 -34.01
CA SER A 362 90.60 32.05 -33.04
C SER A 362 89.90 33.38 -33.34
N HIS A 363 89.22 33.97 -32.34
CA HIS A 363 89.30 35.40 -32.02
C HIS A 363 88.73 35.68 -30.62
N ALA A 364 89.49 36.44 -29.83
CA ALA A 364 89.19 36.85 -28.47
C ALA A 364 88.10 37.94 -28.44
N GLY A 365 87.15 37.80 -27.51
CA GLY A 365 86.15 38.82 -27.18
C GLY A 365 85.22 38.33 -26.07
N MET A 366 85.34 38.90 -24.87
CA MET A 366 84.50 38.62 -23.70
C MET A 366 83.02 38.87 -24.03
N ALA A 367 82.20 37.83 -23.94
CA ALA A 367 80.74 37.93 -23.95
C ALA A 367 80.23 37.75 -22.51
N ASP A 368 79.85 38.87 -21.89
CA ASP A 368 79.12 38.88 -20.62
C ASP A 368 77.63 38.61 -20.92
N SER A 369 77.23 37.35 -20.76
CA SER A 369 75.86 36.89 -21.00
C SER A 369 75.01 37.14 -19.76
N SER A 370 74.63 38.40 -19.52
CA SER A 370 73.66 38.76 -18.48
C SER A 370 72.23 38.61 -19.03
N SER A 371 71.48 37.69 -18.45
CA SER A 371 70.06 37.51 -18.69
C SER A 371 69.30 38.76 -18.24
N SER A 372 68.77 39.52 -19.20
CA SER A 372 67.94 40.69 -18.92
C SER A 372 66.57 40.25 -18.37
N PHE A 373 66.33 40.48 -17.09
CA PHE A 373 65.00 40.40 -16.48
C PHE A 373 64.31 41.76 -16.63
N PHE A 374 63.08 41.77 -17.12
CA PHE A 374 62.24 42.97 -17.16
C PHE A 374 61.71 43.25 -15.74
N VAL A 375 62.24 44.31 -15.11
CA VAL A 375 61.67 44.88 -13.88
C VAL A 375 60.73 46.01 -14.29
N ASN A 376 59.49 45.99 -13.77
CA ASN A 376 58.56 47.11 -13.94
C ASN A 376 59.14 48.37 -13.29
N GLU A 377 59.39 49.41 -14.08
CA GLU A 377 60.06 50.64 -13.66
C GLU A 377 59.28 51.40 -12.56
N GLU A 378 57.97 51.18 -12.46
CA GLU A 378 57.11 51.75 -11.42
C GLU A 378 57.30 51.08 -10.05
N SER A 379 57.62 49.79 -10.01
CA SER A 379 57.83 49.05 -8.77
C SER A 379 59.21 49.33 -8.14
N ALA A 380 60.23 49.63 -8.95
CA ALA A 380 61.58 49.95 -8.48
C ALA A 380 61.66 51.29 -7.72
N LYS A 381 60.78 52.25 -8.05
CA LYS A 381 60.74 53.56 -7.38
C LYS A 381 60.16 53.50 -5.96
N CYS A 382 59.38 52.47 -5.63
CA CYS A 382 58.74 52.34 -4.32
C CYS A 382 59.69 51.85 -3.20
N TYR A 383 60.85 51.29 -3.56
CA TYR A 383 61.84 50.72 -2.62
C TYR A 383 63.14 51.53 -2.46
N GLY A 384 63.18 52.77 -2.95
CA GLY A 384 64.18 53.76 -2.49
C GLY A 384 65.65 53.49 -2.88
N TRP A 385 65.93 52.93 -4.07
CA TRP A 385 67.32 52.77 -4.53
C TRP A 385 67.89 54.09 -5.08
N LYS A 386 68.62 54.85 -4.25
CA LYS A 386 69.51 55.92 -4.69
C LYS A 386 70.95 55.42 -4.71
N ILE A 387 71.48 55.11 -5.90
CA ILE A 387 72.91 54.84 -6.08
C ILE A 387 73.63 56.19 -6.20
N ARG A 388 74.26 56.65 -5.11
CA ARG A 388 75.32 57.67 -5.22
C ARG A 388 76.38 57.50 -4.12
N ASN A 389 77.59 57.18 -4.60
CA ASN A 389 78.94 57.40 -4.05
C ASN A 389 79.37 56.76 -2.71
N LEU A 390 80.18 55.69 -2.76
CA LEU A 390 81.24 55.35 -1.77
C LEU A 390 82.23 54.30 -2.39
N PRO A 391 83.51 54.23 -1.95
CA PRO A 391 84.66 53.80 -2.76
C PRO A 391 84.87 52.28 -2.86
N GLU A 392 85.75 51.91 -3.78
CA GLU A 392 86.12 50.56 -4.19
C GLU A 392 86.61 49.69 -3.02
N ASN A 393 85.78 48.72 -2.61
CA ASN A 393 86.26 47.50 -1.95
C ASN A 393 85.48 46.30 -2.49
N THR A 394 86.18 45.49 -3.27
CA THR A 394 85.64 44.49 -4.22
C THR A 394 85.04 43.25 -3.52
N GLU A 395 85.37 42.99 -2.25
CA GLU A 395 84.89 41.82 -1.51
C GLU A 395 83.53 42.02 -0.83
N PHE A 396 83.24 43.23 -0.32
CA PHE A 396 81.98 43.50 0.37
C PHE A 396 80.79 43.58 -0.62
N ARG A 397 81.03 44.12 -1.82
CA ARG A 397 80.06 44.10 -2.93
C ARG A 397 79.74 42.66 -3.32
N LYS A 398 80.75 41.77 -3.47
CA LYS A 398 80.53 40.36 -3.83
C LYS A 398 79.71 39.62 -2.77
N ARG A 399 79.97 39.86 -1.47
CA ARG A 399 79.25 39.21 -0.36
C ARG A 399 77.82 39.73 -0.20
N MET A 400 77.57 41.02 -0.49
CA MET A 400 76.23 41.63 -0.44
C MET A 400 75.40 41.33 -1.69
N THR A 401 76.00 41.24 -2.88
CA THR A 401 75.34 40.76 -4.10
C THR A 401 75.08 39.26 -4.05
N LEU A 402 75.98 38.47 -3.47
CA LEU A 402 75.74 37.04 -3.25
C LEU A 402 74.58 36.82 -2.27
N LYS A 403 74.54 37.59 -1.17
CA LYS A 403 73.44 37.53 -0.20
C LYS A 403 72.11 38.03 -0.79
N SER A 404 72.13 39.09 -1.58
CA SER A 404 70.95 39.58 -2.33
C SER A 404 70.48 38.62 -3.42
N ASN A 405 71.38 37.85 -4.02
CA ASN A 405 71.04 36.80 -4.98
C ASN A 405 70.44 35.59 -4.26
N ILE A 406 70.97 35.21 -3.09
CA ILE A 406 70.40 34.14 -2.24
C ILE A 406 69.00 34.53 -1.75
N ASP A 407 68.81 35.74 -1.22
CA ASP A 407 67.50 36.22 -0.76
C ASP A 407 66.49 36.35 -1.93
N LEU A 408 66.96 36.65 -3.15
CA LEU A 408 66.12 36.70 -4.35
C LEU A 408 65.78 35.30 -4.89
N GLU A 409 66.72 34.37 -4.84
CA GLU A 409 66.55 32.97 -5.24
C GLU A 409 65.60 32.25 -4.28
N ASP A 410 65.74 32.48 -2.96
CA ASP A 410 64.79 32.02 -1.94
C ASP A 410 63.38 32.60 -2.13
N ALA A 411 63.26 33.87 -2.57
CA ALA A 411 61.98 34.49 -2.87
C ALA A 411 61.34 33.91 -4.16
N ILE A 412 62.15 33.62 -5.19
CA ILE A 412 61.71 32.97 -6.42
C ILE A 412 61.25 31.54 -6.11
N ASP A 413 62.00 30.79 -5.30
CA ASP A 413 61.63 29.45 -4.84
C ASP A 413 60.36 29.48 -3.97
N GLY A 414 60.18 30.50 -3.13
CA GLY A 414 58.94 30.73 -2.39
C GLY A 414 57.73 30.95 -3.30
N VAL A 415 57.88 31.75 -4.35
CA VAL A 415 56.81 31.98 -5.35
C VAL A 415 56.55 30.73 -6.19
N CYS A 416 57.59 29.99 -6.59
CA CYS A 416 57.45 28.72 -7.30
C CYS A 416 56.74 27.67 -6.43
N TYR A 417 57.07 27.57 -5.15
CA TYR A 417 56.39 26.69 -4.20
C TYR A 417 54.92 27.06 -4.03
N ILE A 418 54.60 28.36 -3.89
CA ILE A 418 53.21 28.83 -3.83
C ILE A 418 52.47 28.49 -5.12
N ALA A 419 53.08 28.73 -6.28
CA ALA A 419 52.46 28.44 -7.57
C ALA A 419 52.22 26.93 -7.77
N GLU A 420 53.14 26.09 -7.33
CA GLU A 420 53.02 24.64 -7.39
C GLU A 420 51.98 24.10 -6.38
N LYS A 421 51.94 24.68 -5.17
CA LYS A 421 50.94 24.36 -4.16
C LYS A 421 49.53 24.73 -4.63
N MET A 422 49.34 25.94 -5.16
CA MET A 422 48.08 26.39 -5.75
C MET A 422 47.67 25.49 -6.92
N LYS A 423 48.61 25.11 -7.79
CA LYS A 423 48.34 24.17 -8.89
C LYS A 423 47.92 22.79 -8.39
N SER A 424 48.57 22.27 -7.35
CA SER A 424 48.20 20.97 -6.76
C SER A 424 46.81 21.00 -6.12
N GLU A 425 46.45 22.11 -5.46
CA GLU A 425 45.13 22.32 -4.86
C GLU A 425 44.03 22.42 -5.93
N ASP A 426 44.30 23.14 -7.03
CA ASP A 426 43.39 23.24 -8.18
C ASP A 426 43.19 21.88 -8.87
N ASP A 427 44.25 21.07 -9.00
CA ASP A 427 44.18 19.73 -9.59
C ASP A 427 43.36 18.77 -8.68
N ASP A 428 43.56 18.84 -7.36
CA ASP A 428 42.79 18.10 -6.37
C ASP A 428 41.31 18.50 -6.37
N GLU A 429 41.00 19.79 -6.42
CA GLU A 429 39.63 20.30 -6.52
C GLU A 429 38.94 19.80 -7.80
N GLY A 430 39.66 19.75 -8.92
CA GLY A 430 39.16 19.17 -10.16
C GLY A 430 38.79 17.69 -10.06
N ILE A 431 39.56 16.90 -9.31
CA ILE A 431 39.27 15.49 -9.09
C ILE A 431 38.05 15.31 -8.17
N ILE A 432 37.89 16.18 -7.16
CA ILE A 432 36.70 16.19 -6.29
C ILE A 432 35.45 16.53 -7.11
N GLU A 433 35.51 17.55 -7.96
CA GLU A 433 34.41 17.89 -8.88
C GLU A 433 34.04 16.72 -9.80
N ASP A 434 35.03 15.99 -10.33
CA ASP A 434 34.80 14.80 -11.13
C ASP A 434 34.08 13.70 -10.33
N TRP A 435 34.47 13.43 -9.07
CA TRP A 435 33.80 12.46 -8.20
C TRP A 435 32.36 12.86 -7.88
N LYS A 436 32.11 14.15 -7.59
CA LYS A 436 30.75 14.69 -7.41
C LYS A 436 29.90 14.52 -8.66
N TYR A 437 30.49 14.77 -9.83
CA TYR A 437 29.80 14.56 -11.11
C TYR A 437 29.49 13.09 -11.36
N VAL A 438 30.41 12.17 -11.06
CA VAL A 438 30.17 10.73 -11.14
C VAL A 438 29.02 10.32 -10.21
N ALA A 439 28.99 10.80 -8.97
CA ALA A 439 27.90 10.55 -8.04
C ALA A 439 26.54 11.06 -8.59
N MET A 440 26.51 12.26 -9.17
CA MET A 440 25.32 12.83 -9.80
C MET A 440 24.82 12.00 -10.99
N VAL A 441 25.73 11.50 -11.83
CA VAL A 441 25.38 10.65 -12.98
C VAL A 441 24.80 9.31 -12.51
N ILE A 442 25.39 8.71 -11.47
CA ILE A 442 24.87 7.48 -10.85
C ILE A 442 23.47 7.70 -10.29
N ASP A 443 23.26 8.81 -9.57
CA ASP A 443 21.96 9.14 -8.96
C ASP A 443 20.84 9.23 -10.01
N ARG A 444 21.16 9.86 -11.14
CA ARG A 444 20.22 10.07 -12.24
C ARG A 444 19.98 8.80 -13.06
N LEU A 445 20.98 7.94 -13.19
CA LEU A 445 20.81 6.62 -13.78
C LEU A 445 19.79 5.82 -12.96
N PHE A 446 20.00 5.75 -11.64
CA PHE A 446 19.08 5.06 -10.74
C PHE A 446 17.70 5.72 -10.75
N LEU A 447 17.59 7.05 -10.79
CA LEU A 447 16.30 7.74 -10.94
C LEU A 447 15.49 7.17 -12.11
N TRP A 448 16.06 7.07 -13.31
CA TRP A 448 15.34 6.54 -14.48
C TRP A 448 14.98 5.06 -14.32
N VAL A 449 15.88 4.24 -13.76
CA VAL A 449 15.60 2.83 -13.48
C VAL A 449 14.42 2.71 -12.50
N PHE A 450 14.46 3.44 -11.39
CA PHE A 450 13.41 3.42 -10.36
C PHE A 450 12.09 3.98 -10.88
N VAL A 451 12.09 5.06 -11.68
CA VAL A 451 10.87 5.57 -12.33
C VAL A 451 10.24 4.49 -13.22
N CYS A 452 11.03 3.84 -14.09
CA CYS A 452 10.53 2.78 -14.96
C CYS A 452 9.97 1.60 -14.15
N VAL A 453 10.70 1.12 -13.15
CA VAL A 453 10.26 0.02 -12.28
C VAL A 453 9.00 0.40 -11.49
N CYS A 454 8.92 1.62 -10.97
CA CYS A 454 7.72 2.14 -10.30
C CYS A 454 6.52 2.17 -11.23
N VAL A 455 6.66 2.75 -12.44
CA VAL A 455 5.55 2.88 -13.41
C VAL A 455 5.09 1.51 -13.91
N VAL A 456 6.02 0.62 -14.25
CA VAL A 456 5.67 -0.74 -14.69
C VAL A 456 5.06 -1.54 -13.54
N GLY A 457 5.57 -1.40 -12.32
CA GLY A 457 5.05 -2.06 -11.12
C GLY A 457 3.65 -1.56 -10.75
N THR A 458 3.40 -0.24 -10.76
CA THR A 458 2.08 0.34 -10.49
C THR A 458 1.08 -0.07 -11.56
N VAL A 459 1.40 0.11 -12.83
CA VAL A 459 0.51 -0.27 -13.94
C VAL A 459 0.26 -1.77 -13.92
N GLY A 460 1.27 -2.61 -13.76
CA GLY A 460 1.12 -4.07 -13.72
C GLY A 460 0.22 -4.56 -12.59
N LEU A 461 0.35 -3.99 -11.39
CA LEU A 461 -0.45 -4.38 -10.23
C LEU A 461 -1.88 -3.82 -10.28
N PHE A 462 -2.08 -2.57 -10.69
CA PHE A 462 -3.42 -1.95 -10.74
C PHE A 462 -4.21 -2.23 -12.02
N MET A 463 -3.59 -2.73 -13.09
CA MET A 463 -4.32 -3.18 -14.29
C MET A 463 -4.98 -4.54 -14.10
N GLN A 464 -4.39 -5.44 -13.29
CA GLN A 464 -4.92 -6.79 -13.06
C GLN A 464 -6.40 -6.80 -12.57
N PRO A 465 -6.84 -5.93 -11.64
CA PRO A 465 -8.23 -5.87 -11.20
C PRO A 465 -9.16 -5.15 -12.20
N LEU A 466 -8.65 -4.15 -12.94
CA LEU A 466 -9.45 -3.40 -13.93
C LEU A 466 -9.95 -4.31 -15.06
N PHE A 467 -9.14 -5.27 -15.50
CA PHE A 467 -9.56 -6.26 -16.49
C PHE A 467 -10.45 -7.36 -15.90
N HIS A 468 -10.34 -7.67 -14.60
CA HIS A 468 -11.20 -8.67 -13.95
C HIS A 468 -12.65 -8.16 -13.81
N SER A 469 -12.82 -6.85 -13.53
CA SER A 469 -14.15 -6.22 -13.46
C SER A 469 -14.89 -6.18 -14.81
N TYR A 470 -14.17 -6.30 -15.93
CA TYR A 470 -14.78 -6.35 -17.27
C TYR A 470 -15.20 -7.78 -17.67
N ASN A 471 -14.63 -8.81 -17.05
CA ASN A 471 -14.86 -10.23 -17.40
C ASN A 471 -15.88 -10.93 -16.51
N THR A 472 -16.54 -10.26 -15.57
CA THR A 472 -17.74 -10.81 -14.94
C THR A 472 -18.91 -10.63 -15.91
N PRO A 473 -19.43 -11.68 -16.56
CA PRO A 473 -20.65 -11.55 -17.34
C PRO A 473 -21.76 -11.15 -16.37
N ILE A 474 -22.40 -10.01 -16.68
CA ILE A 474 -23.68 -9.65 -16.08
C ILE A 474 -24.65 -10.75 -16.52
N ILE A 475 -25.06 -11.61 -15.59
CA ILE A 475 -26.11 -12.60 -15.81
C ILE A 475 -27.44 -11.83 -15.81
N ASP A 476 -27.71 -11.09 -16.89
CA ASP A 476 -29.05 -10.53 -17.18
C ASP A 476 -29.57 -10.86 -18.59
N ASP A 477 -28.81 -11.58 -19.44
CA ASP A 477 -29.22 -11.88 -20.83
C ASP A 477 -29.51 -13.37 -21.13
N MET A 478 -29.87 -14.19 -20.13
CA MET A 478 -30.32 -15.58 -20.37
C MET A 478 -31.75 -15.89 -19.90
N LYS A 479 -32.68 -14.93 -20.07
CA LYS A 479 -34.13 -15.20 -20.03
C LYS A 479 -34.91 -14.47 -21.13
N HIS A 480 -34.40 -14.49 -22.35
CA HIS A 480 -35.21 -14.34 -23.56
C HIS A 480 -34.62 -15.18 -24.70
N ASN A 481 -34.94 -16.48 -24.68
CA ASN A 481 -35.18 -17.31 -25.87
C ASN A 481 -35.92 -18.58 -25.47
#